data_AF-A0A1X7ERM4-F1
#
_entry.id   AF-A0A1X7ERM4-F1
#
_cell.length_a   1.000
_cell.length_b   1.000
_cell.length_c   1.000
_cell.angle_alpha   90.00
_cell.angle_beta   90.00
_cell.angle_gamma   90.00
#
_symmetry.space_group_name_H-M   'P 1'
#
loop_
_entity.id
_entity.type
_entity.pdbx_description
1 polymer ?
#
loop_
_entity_poly.entity_id
_entity_poly.type
_entity_poly.pdbx_seq_one_letter_code
_entity_poly.pdbx_strand_id
1 'polypeptide(L)'
;MTGWPTGNGSGDAQAELLPALGLDDSPTGHITDDTALFVALARLTADPATRSEPLTKTASVRCPTPNEIDVHWQDGPAWRVTLSQDTVEVTPLID
;
A
#
# COMPACT_ATOMS: atom_id res chain seq x y z
N MET A 1 4.83 -11.95 -3.88
CA MET A 1 5.38 -12.55 -2.64
C MET A 1 6.00 -11.40 -1.84
N THR A 2 5.52 -11.09 -0.63
CA THR A 2 5.93 -9.90 0.16
C THR A 2 7.29 -10.03 0.85
N GLY A 3 7.92 -11.21 0.82
CA GLY A 3 9.16 -11.51 1.55
C GLY A 3 8.96 -11.80 3.05
N TRP A 4 7.72 -11.84 3.56
CA TRP A 4 7.44 -12.11 4.97
C TRP A 4 7.27 -13.62 5.21
N PRO A 5 7.86 -14.20 6.27
CA PRO A 5 7.75 -15.62 6.54
C PRO A 5 6.32 -15.99 6.88
N THR A 6 5.72 -16.86 6.06
CA THR A 6 4.42 -17.47 6.34
C THR A 6 4.67 -18.63 7.30
N GLY A 7 4.24 -18.48 8.56
CA GLY A 7 4.48 -19.45 9.62
C GLY A 7 4.06 -20.87 9.22
N ASN A 8 4.92 -21.83 9.52
CA ASN A 8 4.84 -23.24 9.18
C ASN A 8 3.73 -23.93 9.99
N GLY A 9 2.52 -24.02 9.42
CA GLY A 9 1.42 -24.78 10.02
C GLY A 9 0.08 -24.60 9.32
N SER A 10 -0.19 -25.45 8.32
CA SER A 10 -1.52 -25.89 7.85
C SER A 10 -2.67 -24.89 8.07
N GLY A 11 -2.62 -23.79 7.33
CA GLY A 11 -3.57 -22.67 7.38
C GLY A 11 -2.88 -21.36 6.99
N ASP A 12 -2.04 -21.44 5.95
CA ASP A 12 -0.90 -20.55 5.79
C ASP A 12 -1.32 -19.09 5.56
N ALA A 13 -0.91 -18.21 6.48
CA ALA A 13 -1.11 -16.77 6.35
C ALA A 13 -0.64 -16.31 4.96
N GLN A 14 -1.53 -15.70 4.19
CA GLN A 14 -1.23 -15.24 2.84
C GLN A 14 -0.82 -13.79 2.87
N ALA A 15 0.28 -13.49 2.20
CA ALA A 15 0.84 -12.15 2.12
C ALA A 15 0.77 -11.66 0.67
N GLU A 16 0.08 -10.55 0.46
CA GLU A 16 -0.06 -9.87 -0.82
C GLU A 16 0.67 -8.53 -0.79
N LEU A 17 1.46 -8.25 -1.84
CA LEU A 17 2.14 -6.99 -2.07
C LEU A 17 1.75 -6.50 -3.44
N LEU A 18 1.39 -5.22 -3.54
CA LEU A 18 1.04 -4.61 -4.82
C LEU A 18 1.65 -3.20 -4.94
N PRO A 19 2.41 -2.92 -6.00
CA PRO A 19 2.79 -1.55 -6.39
C PRO A 19 1.57 -0.63 -6.48
N ALA A 20 1.65 0.54 -5.84
CA ALA A 20 0.59 1.56 -5.88
C ALA A 20 1.07 2.88 -6.48
N LEU A 21 2.34 3.22 -6.30
CA LEU A 21 2.97 4.42 -6.87
C LEU A 21 4.47 4.19 -7.05
N GLY A 22 5.05 4.68 -8.15
CA GLY A 22 6.52 4.77 -8.33
C GLY A 22 7.24 3.42 -8.41
N LEU A 23 6.48 2.33 -8.60
CA LEU A 23 6.97 0.96 -8.75
C LEU A 23 6.28 0.32 -9.94
N ASP A 24 7.05 -0.43 -10.71
CA ASP A 24 6.50 -1.37 -11.69
C ASP A 24 6.05 -2.68 -11.02
N ASP A 25 5.33 -3.50 -11.78
CA ASP A 25 4.86 -4.84 -11.34
C ASP A 25 6.02 -5.85 -11.19
N SER A 26 7.27 -5.45 -11.40
CA SER A 26 8.41 -6.32 -11.20
C SER A 26 8.57 -6.63 -9.71
N PRO A 27 8.76 -7.89 -9.30
CA PRO A 27 8.97 -8.26 -7.90
C PRO A 27 10.27 -7.69 -7.30
N THR A 28 11.15 -7.13 -8.13
CA THR A 28 12.35 -6.41 -7.70
C THR A 28 12.09 -4.94 -7.37
N GLY A 29 10.93 -4.39 -7.77
CA GLY A 29 10.54 -3.00 -7.56
C GLY A 29 11.52 -2.04 -8.21
N HIS A 30 11.42 -1.82 -9.51
CA HIS A 30 12.22 -0.78 -10.15
C HIS A 30 11.52 0.58 -9.94
N ILE A 31 12.25 1.54 -9.38
CA ILE A 31 11.79 2.92 -9.31
C ILE A 31 11.70 3.43 -10.74
N THR A 32 10.49 3.81 -11.14
CA THR A 32 10.24 4.45 -12.43
C THR A 32 10.27 5.97 -12.22
N ASP A 33 11.09 6.69 -13.01
CA ASP A 33 11.34 8.15 -12.96
C ASP A 33 12.26 8.69 -11.84
N ASP A 34 12.59 10.00 -11.89
CA ASP A 34 13.37 10.77 -10.89
C ASP A 34 12.66 10.89 -9.51
N THR A 35 11.60 10.13 -9.29
CA THR A 35 10.77 10.16 -8.08
C THR A 35 11.38 9.25 -7.02
N ALA A 36 11.91 9.84 -5.95
CA ALA A 36 12.47 9.08 -4.81
C ALA A 36 11.40 8.39 -3.94
N LEU A 37 10.11 8.58 -4.25
CA LEU A 37 8.98 8.09 -3.47
C LEU A 37 8.28 6.94 -4.19
N PHE A 38 8.14 5.81 -3.49
CA PHE A 38 7.29 4.71 -3.90
C PHE A 38 6.29 4.34 -2.82
N VAL A 39 5.16 3.77 -3.24
CA VAL A 39 4.15 3.23 -2.34
C VAL A 39 3.74 1.84 -2.81
N ALA A 40 3.65 0.90 -1.87
CA ALA A 40 3.08 -0.42 -2.09
C ALA A 40 1.98 -0.70 -1.07
N LEU A 41 0.90 -1.32 -1.52
CA LEU A 41 -0.15 -1.87 -0.66
C LEU A 41 0.26 -3.26 -0.20
N ALA A 42 0.19 -3.51 1.10
CA ALA A 42 0.48 -4.81 1.69
C ALA A 42 -0.72 -5.32 2.49
N ARG A 43 -1.05 -6.59 2.33
CA ARG A 43 -2.04 -7.30 3.15
C ARG A 43 -1.48 -8.61 3.65
N LEU A 44 -1.72 -8.86 4.93
CA LEU A 44 -1.46 -10.14 5.56
C LEU A 44 -2.80 -10.69 6.05
N THR A 45 -3.20 -11.85 5.54
CA THR A 45 -4.48 -12.49 5.89
C THR A 45 -4.21 -13.83 6.54
N ALA A 46 -4.74 -14.04 7.75
CA ALA A 46 -4.62 -15.31 8.45
C ALA A 46 -5.49 -16.43 7.84
N ASP A 47 -6.70 -16.10 7.39
CA ASP A 47 -7.61 -17.02 6.70
C ASP A 47 -7.84 -16.58 5.23
N PRO A 48 -7.32 -17.33 4.24
CA PRO A 48 -7.53 -17.01 2.83
C PRO A 48 -9.01 -16.95 2.42
N ALA A 49 -9.90 -17.67 3.11
CA ALA A 49 -11.33 -17.67 2.82
C ALA A 49 -12.02 -16.33 3.15
N THR A 50 -11.41 -15.48 4.00
CA THR A 50 -11.92 -14.13 4.29
C THR A 50 -11.48 -13.08 3.26
N ARG A 51 -10.72 -13.48 2.23
CA ARG A 51 -10.32 -12.60 1.14
C ARG A 51 -11.49 -12.43 0.15
N SER A 52 -12.27 -11.37 0.29
CA SER A 52 -13.37 -11.09 -0.65
C SER A 52 -12.96 -10.27 -1.86
N GLU A 53 -12.03 -9.30 -1.72
CA GLU A 53 -11.68 -8.36 -2.80
C GLU A 53 -10.17 -8.25 -3.09
N PRO A 54 -9.78 -7.96 -4.36
CA PRO A 54 -8.42 -7.57 -4.72
C PRO A 54 -7.95 -6.32 -3.96
N LEU A 55 -6.65 -6.23 -3.70
CA LEU A 55 -6.08 -5.13 -2.92
C LEU A 55 -6.30 -3.74 -3.55
N THR A 56 -6.30 -3.67 -4.88
CA THR A 56 -6.63 -2.46 -5.65
C THR A 56 -8.05 -1.96 -5.45
N LYS A 57 -8.97 -2.82 -5.00
CA LYS A 57 -10.35 -2.43 -4.72
C LYS A 57 -10.49 -1.94 -3.28
N THR A 58 -9.71 -2.49 -2.36
CA THR A 58 -9.76 -2.14 -0.93
C THR A 58 -9.18 -0.76 -0.63
N ALA A 59 -8.10 -0.38 -1.30
CA ALA A 59 -7.46 0.92 -1.13
C ALA A 59 -6.92 1.45 -2.46
N SER A 60 -6.98 2.77 -2.63
CA SER A 60 -6.33 3.48 -3.73
C SER A 60 -5.41 4.55 -3.19
N VAL A 61 -4.28 4.74 -3.86
CA VAL A 61 -3.25 5.72 -3.49
C VAL A 61 -3.14 6.73 -4.62
N ARG A 62 -3.08 8.02 -4.28
CA ARG A 62 -2.82 9.11 -5.22
C ARG A 62 -1.69 9.97 -4.68
N CYS A 63 -0.96 10.62 -5.59
CA CYS A 63 0.11 11.54 -5.26
C CYS A 63 -0.25 12.90 -5.87
N PRO A 64 -1.01 13.76 -5.16
CA PRO A 64 -1.43 15.06 -5.70
C PRO A 64 -0.25 16.01 -5.90
N THR A 65 0.78 15.91 -5.04
CA THR A 65 2.05 16.63 -5.16
C THR A 65 3.20 15.71 -4.76
N PRO A 66 4.47 16.00 -5.13
CA PRO A 66 5.61 15.13 -4.82
C PRO A 66 5.82 14.79 -3.34
N ASN A 67 5.26 15.60 -2.44
CA ASN A 67 5.39 15.46 -0.99
C ASN A 67 4.08 15.02 -0.31
N GLU A 68 3.04 14.72 -1.07
CA GLU A 68 1.73 14.36 -0.53
C GLU A 68 1.27 13.01 -1.08
N ILE A 69 0.69 12.21 -0.20
CA ILE A 69 0.08 10.92 -0.54
C ILE A 69 -1.34 10.93 0.02
N ASP A 70 -2.32 10.76 -0.86
CA ASP A 70 -3.71 10.54 -0.49
C ASP A 70 -4.02 9.04 -0.52
N VAL A 71 -4.54 8.52 0.58
CA VAL A 71 -4.95 7.12 0.71
C VAL A 71 -6.46 7.08 0.93
N HIS A 72 -7.17 6.48 -0.03
CA HIS A 72 -8.61 6.30 0.04
C HIS A 72 -8.92 4.81 0.27
N TRP A 73 -9.63 4.52 1.35
CA TRP A 73 -10.15 3.20 1.67
C TRP A 73 -11.57 3.07 1.13
N GLN A 74 -11.91 1.93 0.52
CA GLN A 74 -13.24 1.69 -0.06
C GLN A 74 -14.37 1.86 0.96
N ASP A 75 -14.19 1.30 2.16
CA ASP A 75 -15.19 1.30 3.23
C ASP A 75 -14.70 2.07 4.47
N GLY A 76 -13.95 3.16 4.27
CA GLY A 76 -13.27 3.83 5.37
C GLY A 76 -12.93 5.30 5.13
N PRO A 77 -12.33 5.95 6.14
CA PRO A 77 -11.88 7.34 6.03
C PRO A 77 -10.75 7.45 5.00
N ALA A 78 -10.69 8.57 4.29
CA ALA A 78 -9.52 8.91 3.50
C ALA A 78 -8.51 9.68 4.36
N TRP A 79 -7.23 9.59 4.01
CA TRP A 79 -6.12 10.21 4.73
C TRP A 79 -5.18 10.90 3.77
N ARG A 80 -4.64 12.04 4.21
CA ARG A 80 -3.50 12.70 3.57
C ARG A 80 -2.26 12.51 4.43
N VAL A 81 -1.18 12.09 3.78
CA VAL A 81 0.16 12.03 4.33
C VAL A 81 0.98 13.12 3.69
N THR A 82 1.51 14.05 4.49
CA THR A 82 2.39 15.12 4.01
C THR A 82 3.81 14.86 4.51
N LEU A 83 4.75 14.79 3.58
CA LEU A 83 6.17 14.55 3.81
C LEU A 83 6.91 15.90 3.83
N SER A 84 7.72 16.12 4.86
CA SER A 84 8.71 17.18 4.91
C SER A 84 10.12 16.59 5.04
N GLN A 85 11.15 17.43 5.16
CA GLN A 85 12.53 16.95 5.34
C GLN A 85 12.69 16.01 6.54
N ASP A 86 12.02 16.35 7.65
CA ASP A 86 12.23 15.66 8.93
C ASP A 86 10.93 15.13 9.56
N THR A 87 9.77 15.37 8.91
CA THR A 87 8.48 15.02 9.48
C THR A 87 7.57 14.32 8.49
N VAL A 88 6.69 13.51 9.04
CA VAL A 88 5.54 12.94 8.36
C VAL A 88 4.32 13.34 9.15
N GLU A 89 3.41 14.06 8.50
CA GLU A 89 2.12 14.44 9.08
C GLU A 89 1.01 13.61 8.42
N VAL A 90 0.07 13.12 9.23
CA VAL A 90 -1.08 12.34 8.75
C VAL A 90 -2.35 13.01 9.23
N THR A 91 -3.20 13.43 8.30
CA THR A 91 -4.46 14.11 8.58
C THR A 91 -5.62 13.44 7.85
N PRO A 92 -6.85 13.48 8.40
CA PRO A 92 -8.03 13.04 7.65
C PRO A 92 -8.16 13.86 6.37
N LEU A 93 -8.41 13.18 5.26
CA LEU A 93 -8.78 13.83 4.02
C LEU A 93 -10.29 14.09 4.08
N ILE A 94 -10.65 15.35 4.29
CA ILE A 94 -12.04 15.80 4.30
C ILE A 94 -12.34 16.30 2.89
N ASP A 95 -13.28 15.64 2.20
CA ASP A 95 -13.80 16.09 0.90
C ASP A 95 -14.54 17.44 1.00
#